data_AF-D4H562-F1
#
_entry.id   AF-D4H562-F1
#
_cell.length_a   1.000
_cell.length_b   1.000
_cell.length_c   1.000
_cell.angle_alpha   90.00
_cell.angle_beta   90.00
_cell.angle_gamma   90.00
#
_symmetry.space_group_name_H-M   'P 1'
#
loop_
_entity.id
_entity.type
_entity.pdbx_description
1 polymer ?
#
loop_
_entity_poly.entity_id
_entity_poly.type
_entity_poly.pdbx_seq_one_letter_code
_entity_poly.pdbx_strand_id
1 'polypeptide(L)'
;MCDYNGMKDAHYIVKIKPEYVDEIKKKFNTTTLGKALNFDTAHKLLNGNANINLKNFCKLCELMEWDLPEYLEIQIESDQNN
;
A
#
# COMPACT_ATOMS: atom_id res chain seq x y z
N MET A 1 8.21 25.09 27.07
CA MET A 1 8.45 23.65 27.30
C MET A 1 7.39 22.92 26.51
N CYS A 2 7.76 22.26 25.41
CA CYS A 2 6.83 21.42 24.66
C CYS A 2 6.92 20.03 25.27
N ASP A 3 5.85 19.61 25.94
CA ASP A 3 5.73 18.27 26.49
C ASP A 3 5.74 17.26 25.34
N TYR A 4 6.84 16.52 25.25
CA TYR A 4 7.02 15.39 24.35
C TYR A 4 6.19 14.21 24.87
N ASN A 5 4.87 14.32 24.76
CA ASN A 5 3.95 13.22 25.02
C ASN A 5 4.24 12.15 23.97
N GLY A 6 4.72 10.98 24.43
CA GLY A 6 5.03 9.84 23.60
C GLY A 6 3.93 9.59 22.57
N MET A 7 4.28 9.80 21.30
CA MET A 7 3.52 9.26 20.19
C MET A 7 3.52 7.74 20.37
N LYS A 8 2.45 7.20 20.95
CA LYS A 8 2.08 5.80 20.74
C LYS A 8 2.19 5.54 19.25
N ASP A 9 2.94 4.51 18.85
CA ASP A 9 3.20 4.15 17.45
C ASP A 9 1.94 4.34 16.60
N ALA A 10 1.87 5.46 15.89
CA ALA A 10 0.71 5.78 15.09
C ALA A 10 0.73 4.84 13.89
N HIS A 11 -0.19 3.88 13.87
CA HIS A 11 -0.29 2.94 12.76
C HIS A 11 -1.01 3.63 11.59
N TYR A 12 -0.23 4.16 10.65
CA TYR A 12 -0.75 4.78 9.45
C TYR A 12 -1.18 3.72 8.43
N ILE A 13 -2.44 3.82 7.99
CA ILE A 13 -3.03 2.94 6.97
C ILE A 13 -3.43 3.79 5.77
N VAL A 14 -3.11 3.32 4.57
CA VAL A 14 -3.54 3.93 3.32
C VAL A 14 -4.85 3.29 2.88
N LYS A 15 -5.87 4.11 2.62
CA LYS A 15 -7.17 3.65 2.09
C LYS A 15 -7.31 4.06 0.63
N ILE A 16 -7.42 3.07 -0.25
CA ILE A 16 -7.70 3.31 -1.67
C ILE A 16 -9.18 3.67 -1.82
N LYS A 17 -9.47 4.74 -2.58
CA LYS A 17 -10.86 5.14 -2.81
C LYS A 17 -11.58 4.11 -3.70
N PRO A 18 -12.89 3.87 -3.50
CA PRO A 18 -13.64 2.83 -4.21
C PRO A 18 -13.53 2.89 -5.74
N GLU A 19 -13.52 4.09 -6.31
CA GLU A 19 -13.40 4.31 -7.76
C GLU A 19 -12.10 3.72 -8.34
N TYR A 20 -10.99 3.83 -7.61
CA TYR A 20 -9.71 3.25 -7.99
C TYR A 20 -9.63 1.74 -7.69
N VAL A 21 -10.38 1.25 -6.69
CA VAL A 21 -10.50 -0.19 -6.44
C VAL A 21 -11.16 -0.89 -7.63
N ASP A 22 -12.17 -0.28 -8.22
CA ASP A 22 -12.83 -0.83 -9.40
C ASP A 22 -11.93 -0.81 -10.65
N GLU A 23 -11.03 0.16 -10.77
CA GLU A 23 -9.98 0.13 -11.81
C GLU A 23 -8.99 -1.03 -11.61
N ILE A 24 -8.57 -1.28 -10.37
CA ILE A 24 -7.67 -2.40 -10.03
C ILE A 24 -8.32 -3.74 -10.38
N LYS A 25 -9.62 -3.92 -10.07
CA LYS A 25 -10.39 -5.13 -10.42
C LYS A 25 -10.48 -5.39 -11.92
N LYS A 26 -10.44 -4.35 -12.74
CA LYS A 26 -10.46 -4.49 -14.21
C LYS A 26 -9.13 -5.00 -14.76
N LYS A 27 -8.00 -4.65 -14.11
CA LYS A 27 -6.65 -5.03 -14.54
C LYS A 27 -6.14 -6.33 -13.90
N PHE A 28 -6.50 -6.60 -12.65
CA PHE A 28 -5.93 -7.69 -11.87
C PHE A 28 -6.99 -8.57 -11.20
N ASN A 29 -6.69 -9.87 -11.10
CA ASN A 29 -7.43 -10.80 -10.26
C ASN A 29 -6.70 -11.04 -8.94
N THR A 30 -7.37 -11.70 -7.98
CA THR A 30 -6.81 -11.99 -6.65
C THR A 30 -5.46 -12.73 -6.72
N THR A 31 -5.29 -13.62 -7.71
CA THR A 31 -4.06 -14.41 -7.86
C THR A 31 -2.90 -13.57 -8.36
N THR A 32 -3.11 -12.73 -9.39
CA THR A 32 -2.05 -11.87 -9.95
C THR A 32 -1.67 -10.79 -8.96
N LEU A 33 -2.66 -10.15 -8.32
CA LEU A 33 -2.43 -9.12 -7.31
C LEU A 33 -1.80 -9.71 -6.04
N GLY A 34 -2.21 -10.93 -5.66
CA GLY A 34 -1.69 -11.65 -4.50
C GLY A 34 -0.20 -11.99 -4.61
N LYS A 35 0.31 -12.28 -5.82
CA LYS A 35 1.74 -12.48 -6.06
C LYS A 35 2.58 -11.22 -5.81
N ALA A 36 2.03 -10.04 -6.04
CA ALA A 36 2.76 -8.78 -5.90
C ALA A 36 2.65 -8.18 -4.48
N LEU A 37 1.45 -8.18 -3.89
CA LEU A 37 1.14 -7.52 -2.61
C LEU A 37 1.01 -8.44 -1.40
N ASN A 38 0.88 -9.75 -1.60
CA ASN A 38 0.32 -10.78 -0.70
C ASN A 38 -1.18 -11.05 -0.93
N PHE A 39 -1.56 -12.32 -0.78
CA PHE A 39 -2.91 -12.81 -1.07
C PHE A 39 -4.00 -12.23 -0.15
N ASP A 40 -3.69 -12.03 1.14
CA ASP A 40 -4.63 -11.47 2.11
C ASP A 40 -5.00 -10.02 1.77
N THR A 41 -4.00 -9.21 1.43
CA THR A 41 -4.16 -7.81 1.00
C THR A 41 -4.90 -7.74 -0.32
N ALA A 42 -4.54 -8.58 -1.30
CA ALA A 42 -5.23 -8.64 -2.58
C ALA A 42 -6.72 -8.99 -2.41
N HIS A 43 -7.02 -10.00 -1.58
CA HIS A 43 -8.38 -10.41 -1.31
C HIS A 43 -9.19 -9.30 -0.60
N LYS A 44 -8.60 -8.65 0.43
CA LYS A 44 -9.24 -7.53 1.14
C LYS A 44 -9.48 -6.34 0.22
N LEU A 45 -8.51 -5.98 -0.61
CA LEU A 45 -8.60 -4.86 -1.55
C LEU A 45 -9.71 -5.08 -2.57
N LEU A 46 -9.77 -6.26 -3.18
CA LEU A 46 -10.80 -6.57 -4.19
C LEU A 46 -12.20 -6.79 -3.57
N ASN A 47 -12.30 -7.12 -2.29
CA ASN A 47 -13.59 -7.25 -1.60
C ASN A 47 -14.08 -5.96 -0.93
N GLY A 48 -13.41 -4.83 -1.15
CA GLY A 48 -13.84 -3.51 -0.66
C GLY A 48 -13.26 -3.08 0.69
N ASN A 49 -12.41 -3.91 1.30
CA ASN A 49 -11.60 -3.52 2.46
C ASN A 49 -10.19 -3.11 2.01
N ALA A 50 -10.09 -2.00 1.28
CA ALA A 50 -8.86 -1.52 0.63
C ALA A 50 -7.93 -0.74 1.57
N ASN A 51 -7.80 -1.22 2.81
CA ASN A 51 -6.86 -0.72 3.80
C ASN A 51 -5.52 -1.45 3.62
N ILE A 52 -4.48 -0.72 3.21
CA ILE A 52 -3.16 -1.28 2.92
C ILE A 52 -2.07 -0.48 3.65
N ASN A 53 -0.93 -1.12 3.91
CA ASN A 53 0.25 -0.42 4.42
C ASN A 53 0.97 0.34 3.30
N LEU A 54 1.89 1.24 3.67
CA LEU A 54 2.63 2.06 2.71
C LEU A 54 3.44 1.22 1.71
N LYS A 55 4.05 0.12 2.17
CA LYS A 55 4.81 -0.80 1.30
C LYS A 55 3.95 -1.36 0.17
N ASN A 56 2.74 -1.81 0.49
CA ASN A 56 1.79 -2.35 -0.48
C ASN A 56 1.19 -1.24 -1.36
N PHE A 57 1.05 -0.02 -0.83
CA PHE A 57 0.64 1.13 -1.61
C PHE A 57 1.68 1.47 -2.70
N CYS A 58 2.96 1.58 -2.34
CA CYS A 58 4.02 1.86 -3.31
C CYS A 58 4.06 0.82 -4.45
N LYS A 59 4.02 -0.47 -4.09
CA LYS A 59 3.94 -1.56 -5.08
C LYS A 59 2.69 -1.47 -5.95
N LEU A 60 1.55 -1.07 -5.38
CA LEU A 60 0.31 -0.90 -6.14
C LEU A 60 0.43 0.25 -7.14
N CYS A 61 1.05 1.36 -6.75
CA CYS A 61 1.34 2.48 -7.65
C CYS A 61 2.21 2.02 -8.83
N GLU A 62 3.27 1.25 -8.58
CA GLU A 62 4.11 0.68 -9.64
C GLU A 62 3.31 -0.22 -10.60
N LEU A 63 2.46 -1.10 -10.07
CA LEU A 63 1.62 -2.01 -10.88
C LEU A 63 0.57 -1.28 -11.71
N MET A 64 0.04 -0.17 -11.18
CA MET A 64 -1.00 0.61 -11.84
C MET A 64 -0.45 1.69 -12.75
N GLU A 65 0.87 1.92 -12.73
CA GLU A 65 1.56 3.06 -13.34
C GLU A 65 0.98 4.39 -12.81
N TRP A 66 0.72 4.45 -11.51
CA TRP A 66 0.28 5.67 -10.84
C TRP A 66 1.47 6.46 -10.35
N ASP A 67 1.41 7.77 -10.58
CA ASP A 67 2.40 8.69 -10.05
C ASP A 67 2.35 8.69 -8.52
N LEU A 68 3.52 8.53 -7.92
CA LEU A 68 3.70 8.78 -6.50
C LEU A 68 3.80 10.30 -6.29
N PRO A 69 3.28 10.82 -5.17
CA PRO A 69 3.43 12.23 -4.85
C PRO A 69 4.90 12.67 -4.90
N GLU A 70 5.20 13.78 -5.58
CA GLU A 70 6.57 14.25 -5.85
C GLU A 70 7.38 14.54 -4.57
N TYR A 71 6.72 14.78 -3.45
CA TYR A 71 7.34 14.98 -2.14
C TYR A 71 7.69 13.67 -1.42
N LEU A 72 7.45 12.51 -2.03
CA LEU A 72 7.83 11.20 -1.51
C LEU A 72 9.04 10.65 -2.27
N GLU A 73 10.09 10.34 -1.51
CA GLU A 73 11.23 9.55 -1.98
C GLU A 73 11.06 8.11 -1.48
N ILE A 74 11.02 7.13 -2.38
CA ILE A 74 10.99 5.72 -2.00
C ILE A 74 12.42 5.21 -1.87
N GLN A 75 12.80 4.82 -0.65
CA GLN A 75 14.06 4.13 -0.39
C GLN A 75 13.79 2.64 -0.21
N ILE A 76 14.42 1.81 -1.06
CA ILE A 76 14.36 0.36 -0.93
C ILE A 76 15.58 -0.06 -0.10
N GLU A 77 15.37 -0.29 1.19
CA GLU A 77 16.38 -0.98 2.00
C GLU A 77 16.31 -2.47 1.65
N SER A 78 17.25 -2.93 0.84
CA SER A 78 17.55 -4.35 0.73
C SER A 78 18.23 -4.78 2.02
N ASP A 79 17.52 -5.52 2.88
CA ASP A 79 18.09 -6.18 4.05
C ASP A 79 19.32 -7.00 3.62
N GLN A 80 20.52 -6.44 3.81
CA GLN A 80 21.76 -7.21 3.79
C GLN A 80 21.93 -7.85 5.16
N ASN A 81 21.21 -8.94 5.41
CA ASN A 81 21.58 -9.85 6.49
C ASN A 81 22.43 -10.98 5.90
N ASN A 82 23.73 -10.81 6.11
CA ASN A 82 24.80 -11.79 5.92
C ASN A 82 24.81 -12.78 7.09
#